data_AF-A0A1R3FAQ3-F1
#
_entry.id   AF-A0A1R3FAQ3-F1
#
_cell.length_a   1.000
_cell.length_b   1.000
_cell.length_c   1.000
_cell.angle_alpha   90.00
_cell.angle_beta   90.00
_cell.angle_gamma   90.00
#
_symmetry.space_group_name_H-M   'P 1'
#
loop_
_entity.id
_entity.type
_entity.pdbx_description
1 polymer ?
#
loop_
_entity_poly.entity_id
_entity_poly.type
_entity_poly.pdbx_seq_one_letter_code
_entity_poly.pdbx_strand_id
1 'polypeptide(L)'
;MTDDNLVKVGIAVGSFLLGAILSRFTMTKKERFDVNAKRQEQSNQLESEVASAYKNYIESLSKLDRKENITVDIFIKVESEGAAYFQALNSLANSMLSYNTEKESAKNSHVLKVKDGYERIIPAHYETLKSLARECDIPYKGEFMEVNYASMKKVICKFN
;
A
#
# COMPACT_ATOMS: atom_id res chain seq x y z
N MET A 1 -12.52 -23.77 62.27
CA MET A 1 -13.37 -23.36 61.11
C MET A 1 -12.82 -22.11 60.42
N THR A 2 -11.50 -21.89 60.41
CA THR A 2 -10.86 -20.64 59.94
C THR A 2 -10.01 -20.82 58.68
N ASP A 3 -9.49 -22.03 58.41
CA ASP A 3 -8.64 -22.30 57.23
C ASP A 3 -9.39 -22.26 55.90
N ASP A 4 -10.64 -22.72 55.88
CA ASP A 4 -11.42 -22.87 54.65
C ASP A 4 -11.81 -21.52 54.03
N ASN A 5 -11.94 -20.47 54.86
CA ASN A 5 -12.20 -19.11 54.41
C ASN A 5 -10.93 -18.41 53.88
N LEU A 6 -9.77 -18.67 54.49
CA LEU A 6 -8.48 -18.13 54.04
C LEU A 6 -8.09 -18.67 52.66
N VAL A 7 -8.30 -19.97 52.42
CA VAL A 7 -8.06 -20.61 51.12
C VAL A 7 -9.02 -20.06 50.05
N LYS A 8 -10.31 -19.90 50.37
CA LYS A 8 -11.30 -19.30 49.45
C LYS A 8 -10.99 -17.86 49.09
N VAL A 9 -10.57 -17.05 50.07
CA VAL A 9 -10.13 -15.66 49.83
C VAL A 9 -8.86 -15.63 48.98
N GLY A 10 -7.89 -16.51 49.24
CA GLY A 10 -6.68 -16.63 48.44
C GLY A 10 -6.95 -17.01 46.98
N ILE A 11 -7.85 -17.98 46.75
CA ILE A 11 -8.29 -18.38 45.39
C ILE A 11 -9.03 -17.24 44.69
N ALA A 12 -9.91 -16.53 45.41
CA ALA A 12 -10.66 -15.40 44.84
C ALA A 12 -9.74 -14.24 44.41
N VAL A 13 -8.79 -13.87 45.27
CA VAL A 13 -7.81 -12.82 44.96
C VAL A 13 -6.87 -13.25 43.84
N GLY A 14 -6.38 -14.49 43.87
CA GLY A 14 -5.55 -15.05 42.81
C GLY A 14 -6.25 -15.09 41.45
N SER A 15 -7.52 -15.49 41.42
CA SER A 15 -8.34 -15.54 40.19
C SER A 15 -8.63 -14.15 39.65
N PHE A 16 -8.88 -13.16 40.52
CA PHE A 16 -9.11 -11.78 40.13
C PHE A 16 -7.85 -11.14 39.52
N LEU A 17 -6.68 -11.37 40.13
CA LEU A 17 -5.39 -10.91 39.60
C LEU A 17 -5.05 -11.59 38.28
N LEU A 18 -5.27 -12.90 38.15
CA LEU A 18 -5.10 -13.62 36.89
C LEU A 18 -6.04 -13.10 35.79
N GLY A 19 -7.31 -12.84 36.11
CA GLY A 19 -8.26 -12.24 35.15
C GLY A 19 -7.86 -10.81 34.73
N ALA A 20 -7.36 -10.00 35.66
CA ALA A 20 -6.88 -8.65 35.37
C ALA A 20 -5.58 -8.66 34.53
N ILE A 21 -4.70 -9.63 34.76
CA ILE A 21 -3.47 -9.80 33.98
C ILE A 21 -3.79 -10.34 32.58
N LEU A 22 -4.61 -11.39 32.47
CA LEU A 22 -5.02 -11.97 31.18
C LEU A 22 -5.75 -10.95 30.30
N SER A 23 -6.62 -10.11 30.88
CA SER A 23 -7.31 -9.05 30.12
C SER A 23 -6.37 -7.95 29.61
N ARG A 24 -5.19 -7.77 30.21
CA ARG A 24 -4.13 -6.88 29.68
C ARG A 24 -3.28 -7.51 28.58
N PHE A 25 -3.23 -8.84 28.51
CA PHE A 25 -2.49 -9.56 27.46
C PHE A 25 -3.35 -9.97 26.26
N THR A 26 -4.69 -9.85 26.35
CA THR A 26 -5.60 -10.18 25.26
C THR A 26 -6.45 -8.98 24.87
N MET A 27 -6.40 -8.57 23.59
CA MET A 27 -7.30 -7.53 23.09
C MET A 27 -8.77 -7.90 23.31
N THR A 28 -9.54 -6.93 23.81
CA THR A 28 -10.98 -7.04 23.96
C THR A 28 -11.66 -7.20 22.58
N LYS A 29 -12.93 -7.65 22.57
CA LYS A 29 -13.70 -7.71 21.31
C LYS A 29 -13.83 -6.33 20.64
N LYS A 30 -14.01 -5.28 21.45
CA LYS A 30 -14.08 -3.89 20.98
C LYS A 30 -12.77 -3.44 20.35
N GLU A 31 -11.65 -3.61 21.04
CA GLU A 31 -10.33 -3.22 20.49
C GLU A 31 -10.01 -3.96 19.18
N ARG A 32 -10.39 -5.25 19.07
CA ARG A 32 -10.21 -6.01 17.83
C ARG A 32 -11.06 -5.44 16.69
N PHE A 33 -12.29 -5.07 16.98
CA PHE A 33 -13.18 -4.43 16.01
C PHE A 33 -12.62 -3.07 15.58
N ASP A 34 -12.20 -2.23 16.53
CA ASP A 34 -11.63 -0.90 16.25
C ASP A 34 -10.36 -0.99 15.40
N VAL A 35 -9.48 -1.96 15.68
CA VAL A 35 -8.27 -2.21 14.86
C VAL A 35 -8.63 -2.66 13.45
N ASN A 36 -9.62 -3.53 13.29
CA ASN A 36 -10.07 -3.97 11.96
C ASN A 36 -10.72 -2.84 11.18
N ALA A 37 -11.55 -2.02 11.82
CA ALA A 37 -12.17 -0.85 11.20
C ALA A 37 -11.09 0.15 10.73
N LYS A 38 -10.08 0.42 11.57
CA LYS A 38 -8.96 1.30 11.21
C LYS A 38 -8.14 0.74 10.02
N ARG A 39 -7.90 -0.57 9.98
CA ARG A 39 -7.24 -1.21 8.83
C ARG A 39 -8.05 -1.10 7.55
N GLN A 40 -9.38 -1.26 7.63
CA GLN A 40 -10.25 -1.09 6.47
C GLN A 40 -10.23 0.37 5.99
N GLU A 41 -10.32 1.34 6.90
CA GLU A 41 -10.25 2.76 6.58
C GLU A 41 -8.91 3.11 5.89
N GLN A 42 -7.79 2.62 6.44
CA GLN A 42 -6.47 2.78 5.82
C GLN A 42 -6.38 2.13 4.44
N SER A 43 -7.01 0.97 4.24
CA SER A 43 -7.05 0.30 2.94
C SER A 43 -7.82 1.13 1.91
N ASN A 44 -9.00 1.64 2.29
CA ASN A 44 -9.82 2.48 1.44
C ASN A 44 -9.10 3.80 1.07
N GLN A 45 -8.40 4.39 2.03
CA GLN A 45 -7.62 5.60 1.78
C GLN A 45 -6.51 5.35 0.76
N LEU A 46 -5.69 4.32 0.97
CA LEU A 46 -4.59 3.98 0.06
C LEU A 46 -5.11 3.60 -1.34
N GLU A 47 -6.25 2.91 -1.41
CA GLU A 47 -6.89 2.59 -2.69
C GLU A 47 -7.37 3.86 -3.43
N SER A 48 -7.96 4.81 -2.70
CA SER A 48 -8.35 6.11 -3.24
C SER A 48 -7.15 6.92 -3.75
N GLU A 49 -6.05 6.93 -2.99
CA GLU A 49 -4.79 7.59 -3.39
C GLU A 49 -4.22 6.99 -4.68
N VAL A 50 -4.17 5.65 -4.77
CA VAL A 50 -3.73 4.95 -5.99
C VAL A 50 -4.65 5.24 -7.17
N ALA A 51 -5.97 5.21 -6.97
CA ALA A 51 -6.94 5.48 -8.04
C ALA A 51 -6.85 6.93 -8.54
N SER A 52 -6.68 7.89 -7.63
CA SER A 52 -6.51 9.31 -7.95
C SER A 52 -5.23 9.55 -8.75
N ALA A 53 -4.09 9.02 -8.27
CA ALA A 53 -2.81 9.15 -8.97
C ALA A 53 -2.83 8.46 -10.34
N TYR A 54 -3.45 7.28 -10.44
CA TYR A 54 -3.63 6.59 -11.73
C TYR A 54 -4.47 7.42 -12.71
N LYS A 55 -5.56 8.03 -12.25
CA LYS A 55 -6.40 8.90 -13.08
C LYS A 55 -5.58 10.07 -13.64
N ASN A 56 -4.82 10.78 -12.81
CA ASN A 56 -4.00 11.90 -13.26
C ASN A 56 -2.92 11.44 -14.26
N TYR A 57 -2.31 10.29 -14.00
CA TYR A 57 -1.34 9.69 -14.91
C TYR A 57 -1.95 9.36 -16.28
N ILE A 58 -3.10 8.68 -16.32
CA ILE A 58 -3.81 8.38 -17.58
C ILE A 58 -4.27 9.65 -18.29
N GLU A 59 -4.75 10.66 -17.56
CA GLU A 59 -5.09 11.95 -18.15
C GLU A 59 -3.88 12.64 -18.78
N SER A 60 -2.69 12.51 -18.18
CA SER A 60 -1.44 13.02 -18.75
C SER A 60 -1.06 12.29 -20.04
N LEU A 61 -1.18 10.95 -20.07
CA LEU A 61 -0.91 10.13 -21.25
C LEU A 61 -1.91 10.39 -22.38
N SER A 62 -3.19 10.55 -22.06
CA SER A 62 -4.24 10.81 -23.09
C SER A 62 -4.05 12.12 -23.86
N LYS A 63 -3.21 13.03 -23.34
CA LYS A 63 -2.85 14.28 -24.02
C LYS A 63 -1.76 14.10 -25.07
N LEU A 64 -1.07 12.95 -25.07
CA LEU A 64 -0.10 12.58 -26.10
C LEU A 64 -0.81 12.29 -27.43
N ASP A 65 -1.88 11.49 -27.40
CA ASP A 65 -2.66 11.10 -28.60
C ASP A 65 -3.30 12.30 -29.34
N ARG A 66 -3.39 13.46 -28.69
CA ARG A 66 -4.10 14.64 -29.20
C ARG A 66 -3.18 15.76 -29.69
N LYS A 67 -1.87 15.60 -29.60
CA LYS A 67 -0.93 16.69 -29.91
C LYS A 67 -0.01 16.32 -31.06
N GLU A 68 0.04 17.21 -32.05
CA GLU A 68 0.97 17.12 -33.19
C GLU A 68 2.41 17.51 -32.79
N ASN A 69 2.59 18.27 -31.70
CA ASN A 69 3.91 18.66 -31.19
C ASN A 69 4.07 18.26 -29.71
N ILE A 70 4.96 17.30 -29.46
CA ILE A 70 5.41 16.93 -28.12
C ILE A 70 6.43 17.98 -27.63
N THR A 71 6.25 18.44 -26.40
CA THR A 71 7.09 19.47 -25.78
C THR A 71 7.72 18.96 -24.49
N VAL A 72 8.79 19.61 -24.04
CA VAL A 72 9.45 19.29 -22.76
C VAL A 72 8.48 19.36 -21.58
N ASP A 73 7.53 20.30 -21.57
CA ASP A 73 6.51 20.40 -20.51
C ASP A 73 5.62 19.16 -20.44
N ILE A 74 5.31 18.54 -21.59
CA ILE A 74 4.54 17.30 -21.64
C ILE A 74 5.37 16.16 -21.08
N PHE A 75 6.64 16.07 -21.47
CA PHE A 75 7.57 15.08 -20.92
C PHE A 75 7.62 15.17 -19.39
N ILE A 76 7.88 16.37 -18.85
CA ILE A 76 7.95 16.61 -17.39
C ILE A 76 6.65 16.20 -16.73
N LYS A 77 5.50 16.56 -17.31
CA LYS A 77 4.20 16.23 -16.74
C LYS A 77 3.94 14.73 -16.71
N VAL A 78 4.22 14.01 -17.79
CA VAL A 78 4.03 12.55 -17.85
C VAL A 78 4.96 11.86 -16.84
N GLU A 79 6.21 12.30 -16.75
CA GLU A 79 7.19 11.78 -15.78
C GLU A 79 6.71 12.01 -14.34
N SER A 80 6.31 13.23 -13.98
CA SER A 80 5.90 13.56 -12.61
C SER A 80 4.64 12.83 -12.18
N GLU A 81 3.65 12.69 -13.06
CA GLU A 81 2.39 12.00 -12.74
C GLU A 81 2.59 10.49 -12.68
N GLY A 82 3.46 9.93 -13.53
CA GLY A 82 3.87 8.54 -13.45
C GLY A 82 4.60 8.23 -12.14
N ALA A 83 5.57 9.08 -11.76
CA ALA A 83 6.29 8.95 -10.50
C ALA A 83 5.35 9.01 -9.28
N ALA A 84 4.37 9.91 -9.28
CA ALA A 84 3.35 10.01 -8.23
C ALA A 84 2.51 8.72 -8.12
N TYR A 85 2.07 8.17 -9.26
CA TYR A 85 1.36 6.90 -9.29
C TYR A 85 2.19 5.73 -8.76
N PHE A 86 3.46 5.64 -9.16
CA PHE A 86 4.35 4.57 -8.69
C PHE A 86 4.66 4.69 -7.20
N GLN A 87 4.78 5.92 -6.70
CA GLN A 87 4.91 6.17 -5.27
C GLN A 87 3.66 5.71 -4.50
N ALA A 88 2.45 6.00 -5.01
CA ALA A 88 1.21 5.55 -4.40
C ALA A 88 1.13 4.00 -4.34
N LEU A 89 1.50 3.32 -5.43
CA LEU A 89 1.61 1.86 -5.45
C LEU A 89 2.64 1.33 -4.44
N ASN A 90 3.77 2.03 -4.27
CA ASN A 90 4.82 1.60 -3.34
C ASN A 90 4.37 1.78 -1.89
N SER A 91 3.67 2.88 -1.59
CA SER A 91 3.03 3.12 -0.29
C SER A 91 1.98 2.05 0.03
N LEU A 92 1.15 1.68 -0.94
CA LEU A 92 0.20 0.58 -0.81
C LEU A 92 0.93 -0.74 -0.49
N ALA A 93 2.00 -1.07 -1.24
CA ALA A 93 2.80 -2.26 -1.02
C ALA A 93 3.45 -2.28 0.38
N ASN A 94 4.01 -1.15 0.84
CA ASN A 94 4.58 -1.03 2.19
C ASN A 94 3.53 -1.25 3.28
N SER A 95 2.31 -0.74 3.10
CA SER A 95 1.20 -0.92 4.04
C SER A 95 0.75 -2.38 4.13
N MET A 96 0.72 -3.09 2.98
CA MET A 96 0.45 -4.53 2.93
C MET A 96 1.54 -5.35 3.63
N LEU A 97 2.81 -5.01 3.45
CA LEU A 97 3.92 -5.69 4.14
C LEU A 97 3.87 -5.47 5.66
N SER A 98 3.39 -4.30 6.08
CA SER A 98 3.27 -3.92 7.50
C SER A 98 1.98 -4.41 8.18
N TYR A 99 1.09 -5.13 7.47
CA TYR A 99 -0.21 -5.57 7.96
C TYR A 99 -1.11 -4.43 8.50
N ASN A 100 -0.96 -3.25 7.90
CA ASN A 100 -1.77 -2.06 8.19
C ASN A 100 -3.00 -1.96 7.26
N THR A 101 -3.16 -2.91 6.34
CA THR A 101 -4.34 -3.05 5.48
C THR A 101 -5.20 -4.23 5.93
N GLU A 102 -6.46 -4.21 5.54
CA GLU A 102 -7.38 -5.33 5.71
C GLU A 102 -6.92 -6.49 4.81
N LYS A 103 -6.97 -7.72 5.34
CA LYS A 103 -6.31 -8.88 4.73
C LYS A 103 -6.98 -9.31 3.43
N GLU A 104 -8.30 -9.25 3.35
CA GLU A 104 -9.05 -9.61 2.16
C GLU A 104 -8.92 -8.54 1.07
N SER A 105 -8.97 -7.25 1.42
CA SER A 105 -8.64 -6.15 0.50
C SER A 105 -7.24 -6.28 -0.07
N ALA A 106 -6.26 -6.62 0.79
CA ALA A 106 -4.89 -6.85 0.36
C ALA A 106 -4.81 -7.94 -0.71
N LYS A 107 -5.37 -9.13 -0.43
CA LYS A 107 -5.31 -10.28 -1.34
C LYS A 107 -6.12 -10.09 -2.63
N ASN A 108 -7.35 -9.61 -2.50
CA ASN A 108 -8.34 -9.68 -3.59
C ASN A 108 -8.33 -8.46 -4.50
N SER A 109 -7.76 -7.32 -4.05
CA SER A 109 -7.69 -6.07 -4.83
C SER A 109 -6.27 -5.55 -4.95
N HIS A 110 -5.61 -5.30 -3.81
CA HIS A 110 -4.38 -4.50 -3.80
C HIS A 110 -3.19 -5.22 -4.47
N VAL A 111 -3.03 -6.53 -4.24
CA VAL A 111 -1.98 -7.34 -4.91
C VAL A 111 -2.08 -7.22 -6.42
N LEU A 112 -3.29 -7.30 -6.98
CA LEU A 112 -3.49 -7.24 -8.43
C LEU A 112 -3.05 -5.90 -9.01
N LYS A 113 -3.37 -4.80 -8.32
CA LYS A 113 -2.97 -3.44 -8.72
C LYS A 113 -1.44 -3.26 -8.65
N VAL A 114 -0.83 -3.72 -7.56
CA VAL A 114 0.63 -3.67 -7.38
C VAL A 114 1.33 -4.51 -8.45
N LYS A 115 0.81 -5.70 -8.74
CA LYS A 115 1.33 -6.60 -9.77
C LYS A 115 1.26 -5.99 -11.16
N ASP A 116 0.09 -5.49 -11.57
CA ASP A 116 -0.09 -4.85 -12.87
C ASP A 116 0.80 -3.60 -13.02
N GLY A 117 0.89 -2.80 -11.96
CA GLY A 117 1.79 -1.65 -11.90
C GLY A 117 3.25 -2.03 -12.12
N TYR A 118 3.73 -3.03 -11.36
CA TYR A 118 5.12 -3.48 -11.38
C TYR A 118 5.52 -4.20 -12.68
N GLU A 119 4.70 -5.13 -13.14
CA GLU A 119 5.05 -6.01 -14.26
C GLU A 119 4.79 -5.34 -15.63
N ARG A 120 3.83 -4.42 -15.72
CA ARG A 120 3.38 -3.86 -17.00
C ARG A 120 3.52 -2.35 -17.09
N ILE A 121 2.92 -1.61 -16.14
CA ILE A 121 2.78 -0.14 -16.29
C ILE A 121 4.13 0.58 -16.13
N ILE A 122 4.90 0.26 -15.08
CA ILE A 122 6.17 0.92 -14.80
C ILE A 122 7.18 0.69 -15.95
N PRO A 123 7.42 -0.55 -16.43
CA PRO A 123 8.32 -0.76 -17.57
C PRO A 123 7.86 0.02 -18.82
N ALA A 124 6.57 -0.04 -19.16
CA ALA A 124 6.03 0.67 -20.31
C ALA A 124 6.16 2.20 -20.18
N HIS A 125 6.07 2.74 -18.97
CA HIS A 125 6.27 4.16 -18.71
C HIS A 125 7.70 4.61 -19.06
N TYR A 126 8.71 3.86 -18.64
CA TYR A 126 10.11 4.20 -18.97
C TYR A 126 10.36 4.17 -20.49
N GLU A 127 9.80 3.19 -21.19
CA GLU A 127 9.87 3.14 -22.66
C GLU A 127 9.14 4.33 -23.32
N THR A 128 8.01 4.73 -22.75
CA THR A 128 7.26 5.92 -23.19
C THR A 128 8.11 7.19 -23.01
N LEU A 129 8.73 7.38 -21.85
CA LEU A 129 9.59 8.53 -21.59
C LEU A 129 10.82 8.55 -22.51
N LYS A 130 11.42 7.39 -22.83
CA LYS A 130 12.50 7.30 -23.82
C LYS A 130 12.04 7.71 -25.23
N SER A 131 10.80 7.42 -25.60
CA SER A 131 10.23 7.88 -26.88
C SER A 131 10.05 9.40 -26.88
N LEU A 132 9.38 9.93 -25.85
CA LEU A 132 9.12 11.37 -25.71
C LEU A 132 10.42 12.18 -25.63
N ALA A 133 11.44 11.65 -24.94
CA ALA A 133 12.73 12.31 -24.83
C ALA A 133 13.45 12.46 -26.18
N ARG A 134 13.32 11.46 -27.07
CA ARG A 134 13.87 11.52 -28.43
C ARG A 134 13.14 12.55 -29.28
N GLU A 135 11.83 12.67 -29.15
CA GLU A 135 11.04 13.67 -29.87
C GLU A 135 11.31 15.10 -29.39
N CYS A 136 11.62 15.27 -28.10
CA CYS A 136 11.95 16.55 -27.49
C CYS A 136 13.45 16.94 -27.60
N ASP A 137 14.30 16.09 -28.20
CA ASP A 137 15.76 16.24 -28.23
C ASP A 137 16.38 16.46 -26.83
N ILE A 138 15.90 15.72 -25.83
CA ILE A 138 16.42 15.77 -24.46
C ILE A 138 17.14 14.47 -24.09
N PRO A 139 18.30 14.54 -23.40
CA PRO A 139 18.99 13.36 -22.94
C PRO A 139 18.24 12.72 -21.76
N TYR A 140 17.62 11.57 -21.97
CA TYR A 140 16.98 10.78 -20.93
C TYR A 140 17.60 9.38 -20.83
N LYS A 141 17.96 8.97 -19.60
CA LYS A 141 18.59 7.67 -19.30
C LYS A 141 17.85 6.92 -18.19
N GLY A 142 16.60 7.28 -17.90
CA GLY A 142 15.82 6.61 -16.88
C GLY A 142 15.44 5.20 -17.34
N GLU A 143 15.54 4.25 -16.42
CA GLU A 143 15.26 2.84 -16.68
C GLU A 143 14.53 2.22 -15.49
N PHE A 144 13.74 1.19 -15.78
CA PHE A 144 13.16 0.37 -14.74
C PHE A 144 14.26 -0.38 -14.00
N MET A 145 14.45 -0.05 -12.73
CA MET A 145 15.35 -0.76 -11.84
C MET A 145 14.54 -1.42 -10.73
N GLU A 146 14.55 -2.75 -10.66
CA GLU A 146 13.77 -3.51 -9.66
C GLU A 146 14.05 -3.07 -8.22
N VAL A 147 15.29 -2.64 -7.94
CA VAL A 147 15.72 -2.18 -6.61
C VAL A 147 14.89 -0.98 -6.12
N ASN A 148 14.44 -0.11 -7.01
CA ASN A 148 13.63 1.06 -6.67
C ASN A 148 12.19 0.69 -6.27
N TYR A 149 11.76 -0.53 -6.60
CA TYR A 149 10.40 -1.03 -6.40
C TYR A 149 10.38 -2.31 -5.56
N ALA A 150 11.38 -2.50 -4.70
CA ALA A 150 11.59 -3.73 -3.94
C ALA A 150 10.37 -4.13 -3.08
N SER A 151 9.64 -3.16 -2.53
CA SER A 151 8.44 -3.44 -1.73
C SER A 151 7.30 -4.02 -2.57
N MET A 152 7.11 -3.53 -3.80
CA MET A 152 6.14 -4.09 -4.74
C MET A 152 6.50 -5.55 -5.07
N LYS A 153 7.77 -5.80 -5.40
CA LYS A 153 8.27 -7.17 -5.67
C LYS A 153 8.02 -8.11 -4.50
N LYS A 154 8.33 -7.66 -3.28
CA LYS A 154 8.10 -8.45 -2.04
C LYS A 154 6.63 -8.79 -1.83
N VAL A 155 5.72 -7.85 -2.09
CA VAL A 155 4.27 -8.11 -2.01
C VAL A 155 3.85 -9.15 -3.03
N ILE A 156 4.27 -9.00 -4.29
CA ILE A 156 3.94 -9.95 -5.37
C ILE A 156 4.43 -11.35 -5.01
N CYS A 157 5.67 -11.50 -4.53
CA CYS A 157 6.21 -12.80 -4.12
C CYS A 157 5.51 -13.39 -2.89
N LYS A 158 5.04 -12.56 -1.96
CA LYS A 158 4.41 -13.01 -0.70
C LYS A 158 2.97 -13.49 -0.88
N PHE A 159 2.26 -12.94 -1.86
CA PHE A 159 0.84 -13.20 -2.10
C PHE A 159 0.56 -13.97 -3.41
N ASN A 160 1.60 -14.35 -4.17
CA ASN A 160 1.52 -15.33 -5.26
C ASN A 160 1.28 -16.74 -4.73
#